data_AF-A0AA39MRR2-F1
#
_entry.id   AF-A0AA39MRR2-F1
#
_cell.length_a   1.000
_cell.length_b   1.000
_cell.length_c   1.000
_cell.angle_alpha   90.00
_cell.angle_beta   90.00
_cell.angle_gamma   90.00
#
_symmetry.space_group_name_H-M   'P 1'
#
loop_
_entity.id
_entity.type
_entity.pdbx_description
1 polymer ?
#
loop_
_entity_poly.entity_id
_entity_poly.type
_entity_poly.pdbx_seq_one_letter_code
_entity_poly.pdbx_strand_id
1 'polypeptide(L)'
;MLRTISFQFDIPVASAITFVGLIYLLILSFFIVMIGVSAREVSGLQNKLTTGSLIRVRLVSVFIAYFMISLFYSLLSRAFQVDFSRKFGSAGFVIFWMLNFVGMLSVGLALEAMITLLTIRFMPFFMILWIISNVSVCFMPIAVLPNIYRYGYAMPFYNVSGAVRTILFGTKNELGLHFGILIAWTVISMITLPTF
;
A
#
# COMPACT_ATOMS: atom_id res chain seq x y z
N MET A 1 36.69 -2.70 4.08
CA MET A 1 36.26 -4.11 4.09
C MET A 1 34.92 -4.34 4.81
N LEU A 2 34.57 -3.58 5.85
CA LEU A 2 33.27 -3.68 6.55
C LEU A 2 32.05 -3.13 5.75
N ARG A 3 32.25 -2.14 4.86
CA ARG A 3 31.18 -1.55 4.03
C ARG A 3 30.64 -2.45 2.92
N THR A 4 31.44 -3.38 2.42
CA THR A 4 31.02 -4.36 1.39
C THR A 4 30.18 -5.48 1.98
N ILE A 5 30.38 -5.79 3.27
CA ILE A 5 29.62 -6.82 3.97
C ILE A 5 28.20 -6.33 4.29
N SER A 6 28.03 -5.09 4.76
CA SER A 6 26.69 -4.52 5.01
C SER A 6 25.82 -4.48 3.75
N PHE A 7 26.41 -4.11 2.61
CA PHE A 7 25.71 -4.06 1.32
C PHE A 7 25.15 -5.41 0.89
N GLN A 8 25.83 -6.53 1.21
CA GLN A 8 25.40 -7.88 0.85
C GLN A 8 24.27 -8.41 1.76
N PHE A 9 24.17 -7.92 3.00
CA PHE A 9 23.05 -8.22 3.90
C PHE A 9 21.84 -7.30 3.67
N ASP A 10 22.04 -6.09 3.16
CA ASP A 10 20.94 -5.15 2.83
C ASP A 10 20.05 -5.66 1.68
N ILE A 11 20.61 -6.38 0.72
CA ILE A 11 19.89 -6.87 -0.46
C ILE A 11 18.79 -7.89 -0.10
N PRO A 12 19.08 -8.98 0.65
CA PRO A 12 18.03 -9.92 1.07
C PRO A 12 17.04 -9.29 2.05
N VAL A 13 17.48 -8.40 2.95
CA VAL A 13 16.58 -7.70 3.88
C VAL A 13 15.65 -6.74 3.12
N ALA A 14 16.16 -5.95 2.18
CA ALA A 14 15.33 -5.08 1.35
C ALA A 14 14.40 -5.87 0.42
N SER A 15 14.83 -7.03 -0.08
CA SER A 15 13.97 -7.94 -0.83
C SER A 15 12.82 -8.47 0.05
N ALA A 16 13.13 -8.93 1.27
CA ALA A 16 12.12 -9.39 2.22
C ALA A 16 11.11 -8.27 2.56
N ILE A 17 11.59 -7.06 2.83
CA ILE A 17 10.72 -5.90 3.13
C ILE A 17 9.87 -5.53 1.91
N THR A 18 10.42 -5.60 0.69
CA THR A 18 9.66 -5.23 -0.52
C THR A 18 8.69 -6.30 -0.99
N PHE A 19 8.92 -7.59 -0.73
CA PHE A 19 7.98 -8.64 -1.12
C PHE A 19 7.01 -9.02 -0.02
N VAL A 20 7.57 -9.49 1.09
CA VAL A 20 6.79 -9.97 2.23
C VAL A 20 6.08 -8.78 2.88
N GLY A 21 6.76 -7.63 2.97
CA GLY A 21 6.18 -6.42 3.52
C GLY A 21 5.00 -5.87 2.72
N LEU A 22 5.02 -5.94 1.38
CA LEU A 22 3.88 -5.51 0.55
C LEU A 22 2.68 -6.46 0.68
N ILE A 23 2.93 -7.77 0.78
CA ILE A 23 1.86 -8.74 1.03
C ILE A 23 1.21 -8.45 2.40
N TYR A 24 2.01 -8.23 3.44
CA TYR A 24 1.47 -7.85 4.75
C TYR A 24 0.71 -6.52 4.72
N LEU A 25 1.22 -5.52 4.00
CA LEU A 25 0.54 -4.24 3.81
C LEU A 25 -0.88 -4.46 3.27
N LEU A 26 -1.03 -5.28 2.23
CA LEU A 26 -2.34 -5.55 1.64
C LEU A 26 -3.25 -6.40 2.54
N ILE A 27 -2.71 -7.39 3.24
CA ILE A 27 -3.48 -8.20 4.21
C ILE A 27 -4.00 -7.31 5.34
N LEU A 28 -3.15 -6.45 5.90
CA LEU A 28 -3.54 -5.50 6.95
C LEU A 28 -4.59 -4.50 6.43
N SER A 29 -4.43 -3.99 5.21
CA SER A 29 -5.44 -3.16 4.56
C SER A 29 -6.79 -3.88 4.47
N PHE A 30 -6.81 -5.15 4.06
CA PHE A 30 -8.03 -5.96 3.96
C PHE A 30 -8.71 -6.15 5.33
N PHE A 31 -7.95 -6.47 6.38
CA PHE A 31 -8.52 -6.61 7.72
C PHE A 31 -9.14 -5.32 8.23
N ILE A 32 -8.51 -4.17 8.02
CA ILE A 32 -9.10 -2.87 8.38
C ILE A 32 -10.43 -2.65 7.67
N VAL A 33 -10.48 -2.94 6.37
CA VAL A 33 -11.70 -2.77 5.58
C VAL A 33 -12.82 -3.66 6.13
N MET A 34 -12.53 -4.93 6.41
CA MET A 34 -13.51 -5.87 6.98
C MET A 34 -14.00 -5.42 8.36
N ILE A 35 -13.09 -5.00 9.25
CA ILE A 35 -13.45 -4.45 10.56
C ILE A 35 -14.31 -3.19 10.40
N GLY A 36 -13.96 -2.32 9.46
CA GLY A 36 -14.72 -1.11 9.14
C GLY A 36 -16.13 -1.42 8.67
N VAL A 37 -16.31 -2.46 7.85
CA VAL A 37 -17.63 -2.95 7.43
C VAL A 37 -18.42 -3.49 8.61
N SER A 38 -17.86 -4.43 9.38
CA SER A 38 -18.52 -5.01 10.56
C SER A 38 -18.90 -3.97 11.60
N ALA A 39 -18.04 -2.98 11.85
CA ALA A 39 -18.33 -1.88 12.77
C ALA A 39 -19.54 -1.06 12.31
N ARG A 40 -19.70 -0.83 10.99
CA ARG A 40 -20.85 -0.10 10.44
C ARG A 40 -22.14 -0.91 10.50
N GLU A 41 -22.07 -2.22 10.28
CA GLU A 41 -23.21 -3.14 10.42
C GLU A 41 -23.71 -3.20 11.87
N VAL A 42 -22.81 -3.44 12.83
CA VAL A 42 -23.15 -3.53 14.26
C VAL A 42 -23.72 -2.22 14.80
N SER A 43 -23.17 -1.09 14.36
CA SER A 43 -23.63 0.23 14.83
C SER A 43 -24.96 0.67 14.20
N GLY A 44 -25.50 -0.08 13.23
CA GLY A 44 -26.72 0.28 12.50
C GLY A 44 -26.60 1.62 11.73
N LEU A 45 -25.37 2.08 11.49
CA LEU A 45 -25.09 3.39 10.89
C LEU A 45 -25.65 3.50 9.46
N GLN A 46 -25.81 2.38 8.76
CA GLN A 46 -26.42 2.32 7.43
C GLN A 46 -27.89 2.74 7.43
N ASN A 47 -28.61 2.57 8.53
CA ASN A 47 -30.05 2.88 8.60
C ASN A 47 -30.34 4.29 9.16
N LYS A 48 -29.34 4.97 9.74
CA LYS A 48 -29.53 6.26 10.43
C LYS A 48 -28.88 7.46 9.73
N LEU A 49 -28.04 7.25 8.73
CA LEU A 49 -27.25 8.32 8.11
C LEU A 49 -27.61 8.51 6.63
N THR A 50 -27.61 9.77 6.20
CA THR A 50 -27.64 10.14 4.77
C THR A 50 -26.40 9.62 4.04
N THR A 51 -26.56 9.25 2.77
CA THR A 51 -25.52 8.62 1.92
C THR A 51 -24.17 9.37 1.98
N GLY A 52 -24.20 10.70 1.95
CA GLY A 52 -22.98 11.52 2.04
C GLY A 52 -22.30 11.55 3.42
N SER A 53 -23.04 11.35 4.52
CA SER A 53 -22.44 11.20 5.86
C SER A 53 -21.83 9.82 6.04
N LEU A 54 -22.45 8.78 5.47
CA LEU A 54 -21.91 7.41 5.50
C LEU A 54 -20.56 7.33 4.77
N ILE A 55 -20.45 7.94 3.58
CA ILE A 55 -19.19 7.98 2.81
C ILE A 55 -18.10 8.73 3.58
N ARG A 56 -18.43 9.86 4.23
CA ARG A 56 -17.48 10.61 5.07
C ARG A 56 -16.97 9.77 6.23
N VAL A 57 -17.85 9.06 6.94
CA VAL A 57 -17.45 8.17 8.04
C VAL A 57 -16.53 7.05 7.53
N ARG A 58 -16.84 6.44 6.38
CA ARG A 58 -15.99 5.41 5.76
C ARG A 58 -14.59 5.94 5.48
N LEU A 59 -14.49 7.05 4.74
CA LEU A 59 -13.21 7.64 4.36
C LEU A 59 -12.41 8.06 5.60
N VAL A 60 -13.00 8.80 6.54
CA VAL A 60 -12.29 9.28 7.73
C VAL A 60 -11.79 8.11 8.59
N SER A 61 -12.61 7.07 8.79
CA SER A 61 -12.19 5.90 9.59
C SER A 61 -10.98 5.18 8.97
N VAL A 62 -10.98 5.01 7.65
CA VAL A 62 -9.94 4.29 6.92
C VAL A 62 -8.66 5.12 6.84
N PHE A 63 -8.77 6.43 6.63
CA PHE A 63 -7.63 7.34 6.66
C PHE A 63 -6.92 7.35 8.02
N ILE A 64 -7.68 7.46 9.12
CA ILE A 64 -7.10 7.46 10.48
C ILE A 64 -6.44 6.11 10.78
N ALA A 65 -7.11 5.01 10.46
CA ALA A 65 -6.59 3.67 10.70
C ALA A 65 -5.28 3.42 9.92
N TYR A 66 -5.24 3.74 8.62
CA TYR A 66 -4.03 3.58 7.82
C TYR A 66 -2.91 4.52 8.24
N PHE A 67 -3.21 5.73 8.70
CA PHE A 67 -2.21 6.64 9.21
C PHE A 67 -1.49 6.07 10.45
N MET A 68 -2.26 5.48 11.38
CA MET A 68 -1.69 4.83 12.57
C MET A 68 -0.96 3.51 12.25
N ILE A 69 -1.54 2.65 11.41
CA ILE A 69 -0.90 1.37 11.06
C ILE A 69 0.38 1.58 10.25
N SER A 70 0.37 2.48 9.27
CA SER A 70 1.58 2.80 8.48
C SER A 70 2.71 3.32 9.36
N LEU A 71 2.38 4.05 10.44
CA LEU A 71 3.35 4.52 11.43
C LEU A 71 3.97 3.33 12.16
N PHE A 72 3.16 2.43 12.75
CA PHE A 72 3.67 1.24 13.43
C PHE A 72 4.48 0.33 12.50
N TYR A 73 4.03 0.14 11.27
CA TYR A 73 4.73 -0.62 10.26
C TYR A 73 6.11 -0.02 9.93
N SER A 74 6.17 1.32 9.86
CA SER A 74 7.42 2.04 9.59
C SER A 74 8.36 2.02 10.79
N LEU A 75 7.84 2.11 12.01
CA LEU A 75 8.60 1.94 13.25
C LEU A 75 9.18 0.53 13.36
N LEU A 76 8.40 -0.51 13.03
CA LEU A 76 8.88 -1.88 13.01
C LEU A 76 10.05 -2.03 12.02
N SER A 77 9.90 -1.49 10.82
CA SER A 77 10.98 -1.48 9.81
C SER A 77 12.24 -0.75 10.32
N ARG A 78 12.08 0.32 11.11
CA ARG A 78 13.21 1.01 11.76
C ARG A 78 13.82 0.21 12.91
N ALA A 79 13.01 -0.54 13.66
CA ALA A 79 13.47 -1.42 14.74
C ALA A 79 14.34 -2.57 14.21
N PHE A 80 14.07 -3.05 13.00
CA PHE A 80 14.93 -4.00 12.28
C PHE A 80 16.21 -3.37 11.68
N GLN A 81 16.61 -2.19 12.16
CA GLN A 81 17.85 -1.49 11.79
C GLN A 81 18.00 -1.23 10.29
N VAL A 82 16.91 -0.96 9.59
CA VAL A 82 16.97 -0.60 8.18
C VAL A 82 17.53 0.82 8.02
N ASP A 83 18.60 0.95 7.24
CA ASP A 83 19.31 2.21 7.01
C ASP A 83 18.53 3.15 6.08
N PHE A 84 17.58 3.91 6.61
CA PHE A 84 16.84 4.93 5.84
C PHE A 84 17.60 6.24 5.61
N SER A 85 18.75 6.43 6.28
CA SER A 85 19.50 7.70 6.27
C SER A 85 20.48 7.84 5.10
N ARG A 86 20.62 6.82 4.24
CA ARG A 86 21.68 6.78 3.21
C ARG A 86 21.54 7.84 2.11
N LYS A 87 20.31 8.20 1.72
CA LYS A 87 20.05 9.17 0.64
C LYS A 87 19.40 10.48 1.12
N PHE A 88 18.44 10.39 2.04
CA PHE A 88 17.59 11.51 2.46
C PHE A 88 17.82 11.98 3.90
N GLY A 89 18.87 11.48 4.58
CA GLY A 89 19.15 11.85 5.97
C GLY A 89 17.98 11.53 6.92
N SER A 90 17.68 12.44 7.85
CA SER A 90 16.58 12.27 8.81
C SER A 90 15.18 12.22 8.16
N ALA A 91 15.01 12.78 6.96
CA ALA A 91 13.74 12.81 6.25
C ALA A 91 13.37 11.46 5.60
N GLY A 92 14.34 10.55 5.42
CA GLY A 92 14.10 9.24 4.79
C GLY A 92 13.04 8.40 5.50
N PHE A 93 13.00 8.46 6.84
CA PHE A 93 11.98 7.77 7.63
C PHE A 93 10.56 8.33 7.37
N VAL A 94 10.42 9.66 7.32
CA VAL A 94 9.12 10.31 7.09
C VAL A 94 8.63 10.01 5.68
N ILE A 95 9.51 10.03 4.69
CA ILE A 95 9.18 9.66 3.30
C ILE A 95 8.74 8.20 3.23
N PHE A 96 9.45 7.28 3.89
CA PHE A 96 9.07 5.86 3.94
C PHE A 96 7.72 5.67 4.64
N TRP A 97 7.46 6.39 5.72
CA TRP A 97 6.16 6.34 6.40
C TRP A 97 5.03 6.83 5.51
N MET A 98 5.18 8.00 4.89
CA MET A 98 4.18 8.55 3.96
C MET A 98 3.99 7.64 2.74
N LEU A 99 5.04 6.97 2.26
CA LEU A 99 4.94 6.01 1.18
C LEU A 99 4.08 4.81 1.57
N ASN A 100 4.29 4.23 2.75
CA ASN A 100 3.47 3.12 3.26
C ASN A 100 2.03 3.57 3.49
N PHE A 101 1.82 4.79 4.00
CA PHE A 101 0.49 5.35 4.19
C PHE A 101 -0.28 5.48 2.88
N VAL A 102 0.33 6.12 1.86
CA VAL A 102 -0.30 6.30 0.54
C VAL A 102 -0.45 4.95 -0.18
N GLY A 103 0.50 4.04 0.00
CA GLY A 103 0.40 2.66 -0.50
C GLY A 103 -0.79 1.91 0.08
N MET A 104 -0.97 1.96 1.40
CA MET A 104 -2.12 1.36 2.11
C MET A 104 -3.44 1.99 1.69
N LEU A 105 -3.48 3.32 1.53
CA LEU A 105 -4.66 4.03 1.04
C LEU A 105 -5.03 3.60 -0.38
N SER A 106 -4.05 3.52 -1.28
CA SER A 106 -4.26 3.12 -2.68
C SER A 106 -4.91 1.75 -2.80
N VAL A 107 -4.37 0.73 -2.11
CA VAL A 107 -4.91 -0.63 -2.20
C VAL A 107 -6.12 -0.85 -1.30
N GLY A 108 -6.16 -0.19 -0.14
CA GLY A 108 -7.24 -0.32 0.84
C GLY A 108 -8.53 0.35 0.41
N LEU A 109 -8.45 1.55 -0.18
CA LEU A 109 -9.63 2.20 -0.76
C LEU A 109 -10.12 1.47 -2.01
N ALA A 110 -9.22 0.89 -2.81
CA ALA A 110 -9.62 0.04 -3.93
C ALA A 110 -10.44 -1.17 -3.44
N LEU A 111 -10.05 -1.79 -2.32
CA LEU A 111 -10.82 -2.85 -1.67
C LEU A 111 -12.18 -2.34 -1.15
N GLU A 112 -12.24 -1.21 -0.45
CA GLU A 112 -13.51 -0.62 0.02
C GLU A 112 -14.47 -0.26 -1.13
N ALA A 113 -13.94 0.22 -2.25
CA ALA A 113 -14.72 0.50 -3.47
C ALA A 113 -15.21 -0.80 -4.12
N MET A 114 -14.42 -1.87 -4.10
CA MET A 114 -14.88 -3.16 -4.64
C MET A 114 -15.90 -3.86 -3.74
N ILE A 115 -15.93 -3.58 -2.44
CA ILE A 115 -16.98 -4.10 -1.55
C ILE A 115 -18.36 -3.59 -1.99
N THR A 116 -18.46 -2.34 -2.42
CA THR A 116 -19.76 -1.80 -2.86
C THR A 116 -20.21 -2.41 -4.18
N LEU A 117 -19.29 -2.80 -5.06
CA LEU A 117 -19.60 -3.43 -6.35
C LEU A 117 -19.82 -4.94 -6.27
N LEU A 118 -18.94 -5.67 -5.58
CA LEU A 118 -18.89 -7.13 -5.58
C LEU A 118 -19.55 -7.78 -4.36
N THR A 119 -20.01 -6.98 -3.38
CA THR A 119 -20.54 -7.48 -2.10
C THR A 119 -19.49 -8.23 -1.26
N ILE A 120 -19.67 -8.26 0.06
CA ILE A 120 -18.77 -8.92 1.03
C ILE A 120 -18.50 -10.39 0.67
N ARG A 121 -19.47 -11.08 0.05
CA ARG A 121 -19.37 -12.51 -0.30
C ARG A 121 -18.27 -12.82 -1.33
N PHE A 122 -18.05 -11.95 -2.32
CA PHE A 122 -17.06 -12.19 -3.38
C PHE A 122 -15.71 -11.52 -3.10
N MET A 123 -15.58 -10.83 -1.95
CA MET A 123 -14.35 -10.16 -1.55
C MET A 123 -13.12 -11.05 -1.45
N PRO A 124 -13.19 -12.28 -0.89
CA PRO A 124 -12.00 -13.14 -0.80
C PRO A 124 -11.44 -13.50 -2.19
N PHE A 125 -12.31 -13.73 -3.18
CA PHE A 125 -11.89 -14.00 -4.56
C PHE A 125 -11.21 -12.79 -5.19
N PHE A 126 -11.79 -11.60 -5.01
CA PHE A 126 -11.17 -10.36 -5.47
C PHE A 126 -9.82 -10.11 -4.79
N MET A 127 -9.72 -10.37 -3.47
CA MET A 127 -8.47 -10.21 -2.72
C MET A 127 -7.36 -11.10 -3.28
N ILE A 128 -7.67 -12.38 -3.57
CA ILE A 128 -6.69 -13.31 -4.15
C ILE A 128 -6.22 -12.81 -5.52
N LEU A 129 -7.14 -12.41 -6.40
CA LEU A 129 -6.80 -11.84 -7.71
C LEU A 129 -5.96 -10.58 -7.56
N TRP A 130 -6.33 -9.68 -6.65
CA TRP A 130 -5.64 -8.43 -6.39
C TRP A 130 -4.21 -8.66 -5.89
N ILE A 131 -4.00 -9.62 -4.99
CA ILE A 131 -2.67 -10.04 -4.53
C ILE A 131 -1.84 -10.58 -5.71
N ILE A 132 -2.38 -11.54 -6.47
CA ILE A 132 -1.63 -12.19 -7.56
C ILE A 132 -1.20 -11.18 -8.62
N SER A 133 -2.12 -10.32 -9.06
CA SER A 133 -1.81 -9.28 -10.05
C SER A 133 -0.71 -8.32 -9.56
N ASN A 134 -0.77 -7.89 -8.30
CA ASN A 134 0.20 -6.97 -7.74
C ASN A 134 1.57 -7.60 -7.43
N VAL A 135 1.60 -8.85 -6.95
CA VAL A 135 2.84 -9.54 -6.59
C VAL A 135 3.59 -10.01 -7.84
N SER A 136 2.88 -10.45 -8.88
CA SER A 136 3.51 -11.00 -10.10
C SER A 136 4.45 -10.01 -10.80
N VAL A 137 4.15 -8.71 -10.74
CA VAL A 137 4.97 -7.65 -11.35
C VAL A 137 6.12 -7.17 -10.48
N CYS A 138 6.18 -7.60 -9.22
CA CYS A 138 7.23 -7.19 -8.29
C CYS A 138 8.42 -8.14 -8.30
N PHE A 139 8.21 -9.42 -8.69
CA PHE A 139 9.18 -10.51 -8.52
C PHE A 139 10.53 -10.24 -9.18
N MET A 140 10.50 -9.67 -10.38
CA MET A 140 11.69 -9.27 -11.12
C MET A 140 11.48 -7.89 -11.75
N PRO A 141 12.56 -7.20 -12.17
CA PRO A 141 12.44 -5.93 -12.90
C PRO A 141 11.60 -6.10 -14.17
N ILE A 142 10.63 -5.22 -14.42
CA ILE A 142 9.72 -5.31 -15.58
C ILE A 142 10.47 -5.42 -16.92
N ALA A 143 11.69 -4.86 -17.03
CA ALA A 143 12.51 -4.94 -18.23
C ALA A 143 12.89 -6.38 -18.65
N VAL A 144 12.92 -7.34 -17.72
CA VAL A 144 13.23 -8.75 -18.02
C VAL A 144 11.98 -9.63 -18.11
N LEU A 145 10.79 -9.10 -17.77
CA LEU A 145 9.54 -9.84 -17.90
C LEU A 145 8.99 -9.72 -19.33
N PRO A 146 8.18 -10.71 -19.77
CA PRO A 146 7.40 -10.61 -21.00
C PRO A 146 6.55 -9.33 -21.03
N ASN A 147 6.30 -8.82 -22.25
CA ASN A 147 5.58 -7.56 -22.45
C ASN A 147 4.19 -7.49 -21.78
N ILE A 148 3.57 -8.64 -21.51
CA ILE A 148 2.29 -8.73 -20.80
C ILE A 148 2.39 -8.09 -19.40
N TYR A 149 3.51 -8.24 -18.69
CA TYR A 149 3.67 -7.71 -17.33
C TYR A 149 3.93 -6.20 -17.26
N ARG A 150 3.94 -5.49 -18.39
CA ARG A 150 4.10 -4.02 -18.43
C ARG A 150 2.93 -3.28 -17.78
N TYR A 151 1.78 -3.93 -17.57
CA TYR A 151 0.71 -3.34 -16.75
C TYR A 151 1.18 -3.01 -15.32
N GLY A 152 2.24 -3.68 -14.85
CA GLY A 152 2.84 -3.46 -13.53
C GLY A 152 3.28 -2.02 -13.27
N TYR A 153 3.63 -1.24 -14.30
CA TYR A 153 3.98 0.18 -14.12
C TYR A 153 2.84 0.98 -13.46
N ALA A 154 1.59 0.63 -13.76
CA ALA A 154 0.42 1.26 -13.16
C ALA A 154 0.06 0.65 -11.79
N MET A 155 0.61 -0.51 -11.42
CA MET A 155 0.16 -1.23 -10.22
C MET A 155 0.72 -0.62 -8.93
N PRO A 156 -0.07 -0.57 -7.84
CA PRO A 156 0.37 0.02 -6.57
C PRO A 156 1.64 -0.65 -6.01
N PHE A 157 1.71 -1.98 -6.02
CA PHE A 157 2.84 -2.70 -5.41
C PHE A 157 4.17 -2.41 -6.10
N TYR A 158 4.17 -2.34 -7.44
CA TYR A 158 5.37 -2.00 -8.19
C TYR A 158 5.89 -0.61 -7.81
N ASN A 159 4.96 0.35 -7.69
CA ASN A 159 5.30 1.73 -7.33
C ASN A 159 5.79 1.86 -5.89
N VAL A 160 5.18 1.15 -4.92
CA VAL A 160 5.68 1.12 -3.55
C VAL A 160 7.06 0.46 -3.50
N SER A 161 7.25 -0.71 -4.12
CA SER A 161 8.54 -1.41 -4.17
C SER A 161 9.65 -0.55 -4.78
N GLY A 162 9.37 0.10 -5.91
CA GLY A 162 10.30 1.01 -6.59
C GLY A 162 10.68 2.22 -5.74
N ALA A 163 9.69 2.83 -5.07
CA ALA A 163 9.92 3.94 -4.16
C ALA A 163 10.73 3.53 -2.92
N VAL A 164 10.43 2.37 -2.31
CA VAL A 164 11.21 1.82 -1.18
C VAL A 164 12.66 1.59 -1.59
N ARG A 165 12.91 0.98 -2.75
CA ARG A 165 14.28 0.78 -3.28
C ARG A 165 14.99 2.12 -3.53
N THR A 166 14.28 3.13 -4.01
CA THR A 166 14.82 4.48 -4.23
C THR A 166 15.21 5.17 -2.92
N ILE A 167 14.43 4.95 -1.84
CA ILE A 167 14.71 5.47 -0.50
C ILE A 167 15.92 4.76 0.13
N LEU A 168 15.97 3.43 0.04
CA LEU A 168 17.00 2.60 0.68
C LEU A 168 18.36 2.66 -0.04
N PHE A 169 18.35 2.50 -1.36
CA PHE A 169 19.57 2.38 -2.16
C PHE A 169 19.96 3.65 -2.88
N GLY A 170 19.12 4.69 -2.82
CA GLY A 170 19.44 5.95 -3.46
C GLY A 170 19.40 5.92 -4.98
N THR A 171 18.65 5.00 -5.59
CA THR A 171 18.51 4.82 -7.05
C THR A 171 17.88 6.04 -7.75
N LYS A 172 17.65 6.00 -9.07
CA LYS A 172 17.08 7.11 -9.86
C LYS A 172 15.89 7.78 -9.15
N ASN A 173 15.85 9.11 -9.17
CA ASN A 173 14.87 9.90 -8.42
C ASN A 173 13.49 9.93 -9.10
N GLU A 174 12.83 8.78 -9.15
CA GLU A 174 11.46 8.63 -9.69
C GLU A 174 10.41 8.58 -8.56
N LEU A 175 10.80 8.97 -7.35
CA LEU A 175 9.97 8.93 -6.15
C LEU A 175 8.64 9.68 -6.35
N GLY A 176 8.68 10.86 -6.97
CA GLY A 176 7.48 11.65 -7.26
C GLY A 176 6.50 10.96 -8.21
N LEU A 177 7.00 10.20 -9.20
CA LEU A 177 6.17 9.42 -10.12
C LEU A 177 5.42 8.31 -9.38
N HIS A 178 6.14 7.58 -8.52
CA HIS A 178 5.55 6.51 -7.71
C HIS A 178 4.46 7.04 -6.78
N PHE A 179 4.71 8.17 -6.09
CA PHE A 179 3.68 8.82 -5.28
C PHE A 179 2.48 9.27 -6.11
N GLY A 180 2.72 9.85 -7.29
CA GLY A 180 1.67 10.29 -8.19
C GLY A 180 0.72 9.15 -8.61
N ILE A 181 1.28 7.99 -8.97
CA ILE A 181 0.48 6.82 -9.36
C ILE A 181 -0.34 6.27 -8.19
N LEU A 182 0.23 6.21 -6.98
CA LEU A 182 -0.50 5.74 -5.80
C LEU A 182 -1.63 6.69 -5.40
N ILE A 183 -1.39 8.00 -5.50
CA ILE A 183 -2.42 9.02 -5.27
C ILE A 183 -3.51 8.92 -6.35
N ALA A 184 -3.16 8.69 -7.62
CA ALA A 184 -4.14 8.51 -8.69
C ALA A 184 -5.09 7.34 -8.38
N TRP A 185 -4.58 6.20 -7.93
CA TRP A 185 -5.40 5.07 -7.48
C TRP A 185 -6.29 5.40 -6.27
N THR A 186 -5.75 6.16 -5.33
CA THR A 186 -6.50 6.64 -4.16
C THR A 186 -7.69 7.50 -4.61
N VAL A 187 -7.45 8.45 -5.51
CA VAL A 187 -8.48 9.35 -6.06
C VAL A 187 -9.53 8.59 -6.87
N ILE A 188 -9.10 7.65 -7.73
CA ILE A 188 -10.02 6.79 -8.49
C ILE A 188 -10.96 6.04 -7.54
N SER A 189 -10.40 5.43 -6.49
CA SER A 189 -11.17 4.68 -5.49
C SER A 189 -12.14 5.59 -4.70
N MET A 190 -11.71 6.82 -4.40
CA MET A 190 -12.57 7.82 -3.74
C MET A 190 -13.73 8.27 -4.63
N ILE A 191 -13.56 8.32 -5.95
CA ILE A 191 -14.62 8.66 -6.92
C ILE A 191 -15.58 7.48 -7.10
N THR A 192 -15.09 6.24 -7.04
CA THR A 192 -15.94 5.04 -7.16
C THR A 192 -16.90 4.87 -5.98
N LEU A 193 -16.50 5.26 -4.77
CA LEU A 193 -17.30 5.13 -3.53
C LEU A 193 -18.64 5.91 -3.49
N PRO A 194 -18.76 7.15 -4.01
CA PRO A 194 -20.03 7.87 -4.09
C PRO A 194 -20.89 7.51 -5.30
N THR A 195 -20.32 6.90 -6.35
CA THR A 195 -21.04 6.56 -7.59
C THR A 195 -21.88 5.28 -7.48
N PHE A 196 -21.61 4.42 -6.50
CA PHE A 196 -22.27 3.13 -6.27
C PHE A 196 -22.61 2.94 -4.79
#